data_AF-A0A2Z7BNJ8-F1
#
_entry.id   AF-A0A2Z7BNJ8-F1
#
_cell.length_a   1.000
_cell.length_b   1.000
_cell.length_c   1.000
_cell.angle_alpha   90.00
_cell.angle_beta   90.00
_cell.angle_gamma   90.00
#
_symmetry.space_group_name_H-M   'P 1'
#
loop_
_entity.id
_entity.type
_entity.pdbx_description
1 polymer ?
#
loop_
_entity_poly.entity_id
_entity_poly.type
_entity_poly.pdbx_seq_one_letter_code
_entity_poly.pdbx_strand_id
1 'polypeptide(L)'
;MASSGAAPALSDVPVSTSSNHAEKPDKFNGMDFKRWQQKILFYLITLNLARFLTEGVPTLKEREHNAESVSAVEAWNHSDFVCGNYVLNGLVDALRFLDFKMLDSKPVICQVQELKLIRHDIHAEGMTVSESFQMAAIIEKLPPAWKEFKNYLKHK
;
A
#
# COMPACT_ATOMS: atom_id res chain seq x y z
N MET A 1 67.26 4.27 -27.93
CA MET A 1 66.90 5.11 -26.77
C MET A 1 65.48 5.61 -27.02
N ALA A 2 64.48 4.95 -26.43
CA ALA A 2 63.07 5.32 -26.59
C ALA A 2 62.68 6.27 -25.46
N SER A 3 62.09 7.42 -25.83
CA SER A 3 61.62 8.45 -24.91
C SER A 3 60.25 8.06 -24.36
N SER A 4 60.11 8.09 -23.04
CA SER A 4 58.90 7.73 -22.29
C SER A 4 57.90 8.89 -22.30
N GLY A 5 56.76 8.70 -22.95
CA GLY A 5 55.61 9.60 -22.89
C GLY A 5 54.57 9.05 -21.94
N ALA A 6 54.26 9.79 -20.87
CA ALA A 6 53.26 9.43 -19.88
C ALA A 6 51.83 9.50 -20.47
N ALA A 7 51.03 8.45 -20.23
CA ALA A 7 49.58 8.46 -20.45
C ALA A 7 48.86 8.83 -19.15
N PRO A 8 47.83 9.71 -19.17
CA PRO A 8 47.10 10.07 -17.97
C PRO A 8 46.10 8.96 -17.60
N ALA A 9 45.99 8.69 -16.29
CA ALA A 9 44.99 7.79 -15.74
C ALA A 9 43.58 8.37 -15.96
N LEU A 10 42.70 7.59 -16.59
CA LEU A 10 41.27 7.86 -16.63
C LEU A 10 40.72 7.70 -15.21
N SER A 11 40.25 8.81 -14.63
CA SER A 11 39.51 8.81 -13.37
C SER A 11 38.12 8.22 -13.61
N ASP A 12 37.83 7.08 -12.99
CA ASP A 12 36.49 6.52 -12.90
C ASP A 12 35.60 7.49 -12.11
N VAL A 13 34.73 8.22 -12.81
CA VAL A 13 33.66 8.99 -12.19
C VAL A 13 32.57 7.99 -11.78
N PRO A 14 32.11 7.97 -10.51
CA PRO A 14 31.00 7.12 -10.14
C PRO A 14 29.77 7.59 -10.90
N VAL A 15 29.17 6.68 -11.67
CA VAL A 15 27.86 6.88 -12.27
C VAL A 15 26.87 7.06 -11.12
N SER A 16 26.45 8.30 -10.90
CA SER A 16 25.30 8.61 -10.06
C SER A 16 24.09 7.95 -10.69
N THR A 17 23.64 6.83 -10.11
CA THR A 17 22.35 6.24 -10.45
C THR A 17 21.28 7.27 -10.13
N SER A 18 20.77 7.93 -11.18
CA SER A 18 19.56 8.72 -11.13
C SER A 18 18.45 7.87 -10.53
N SER A 19 18.05 8.17 -9.30
CA SER A 19 16.84 7.61 -8.70
C SER A 19 15.66 8.14 -9.51
N ASN A 20 15.03 7.30 -10.32
CA ASN A 20 13.85 7.67 -11.07
C ASN A 20 12.67 7.87 -10.09
N HIS A 21 12.43 9.13 -9.70
CA HIS A 21 11.45 9.54 -8.70
C HIS A 21 9.97 9.36 -9.11
N ALA A 22 9.69 8.77 -10.27
CA ALA A 22 8.35 8.55 -10.81
C ALA A 22 7.90 7.08 -10.79
N GLU A 23 8.68 6.20 -10.16
CA GLU A 23 8.30 4.79 -10.05
C GLU A 23 7.13 4.64 -9.05
N LYS A 24 6.08 3.94 -9.49
CA LYS A 24 4.91 3.66 -8.66
C LYS A 24 5.35 2.96 -7.37
N PRO A 25 4.94 3.43 -6.18
CA PRO A 25 5.28 2.78 -4.92
C PRO A 25 4.74 1.35 -4.87
N ASP A 26 5.55 0.46 -4.30
CA ASP A 26 5.12 -0.90 -3.96
C ASP A 26 3.94 -0.87 -2.97
N LYS A 27 3.16 -1.96 -2.98
CA LYS A 27 2.11 -2.16 -1.98
C LYS A 27 2.68 -2.29 -0.58
N PHE A 28 1.86 -1.98 0.41
CA PHE A 28 2.23 -1.99 1.82
C PHE A 28 2.45 -3.40 2.31
N ASN A 29 3.69 -3.73 2.65
CA ASN A 29 4.08 -5.07 3.08
C ASN A 29 3.86 -5.38 4.57
N GLY A 30 3.18 -4.51 5.31
CA GLY A 30 2.95 -4.66 6.74
C GLY A 30 4.11 -4.20 7.64
N MET A 31 5.23 -3.74 7.07
CA MET A 31 6.40 -3.24 7.82
C MET A 31 6.68 -1.77 7.49
N ASP A 32 7.37 -1.09 8.41
CA ASP A 32 7.84 0.30 8.23
C ASP A 32 6.77 1.27 7.70
N PHE A 33 5.56 1.22 8.28
CA PHE A 33 4.40 2.00 7.82
C PHE A 33 4.73 3.48 7.57
N LYS A 34 5.52 4.12 8.44
CA LYS A 34 5.95 5.52 8.26
C LYS A 34 6.73 5.73 6.97
N ARG A 35 7.65 4.82 6.63
CA ARG A 35 8.46 4.89 5.42
C ARG A 35 7.62 4.63 4.18
N TRP A 36 6.74 3.64 4.24
CA TRP A 36 5.80 3.35 3.15
C TRP A 36 4.85 4.52 2.90
N GLN A 37 4.26 5.07 3.97
CA GLN A 37 3.40 6.25 3.92
C GLN A 37 4.12 7.45 3.29
N GLN A 38 5.38 7.70 3.64
CA GLN A 38 6.19 8.76 3.02
C GLN A 38 6.42 8.54 1.53
N LYS A 39 6.66 7.29 1.09
CA LYS A 39 6.79 6.95 -0.34
C LYS A 39 5.49 7.22 -1.10
N ILE A 40 4.35 6.81 -0.55
CA ILE A 40 3.02 7.08 -1.12
C ILE A 40 2.76 8.59 -1.20
N LEU A 41 3.03 9.32 -0.11
CA LEU A 41 2.88 10.77 -0.08
C LEU A 41 3.74 11.46 -1.14
N PHE A 42 5.02 11.08 -1.24
CA PHE A 42 5.93 11.63 -2.25
C PHE A 42 5.42 11.37 -3.67
N TYR A 43 4.96 10.14 -3.96
CA TYR A 43 4.36 9.81 -5.25
C TYR A 43 3.11 10.66 -5.55
N LEU A 44 2.21 10.82 -4.58
CA LEU A 44 1.02 11.66 -4.74
C LEU A 44 1.38 13.14 -4.93
N ILE A 45 2.46 13.63 -4.32
CA ILE A 45 2.99 14.98 -4.57
C ILE A 45 3.44 15.11 -6.04
N THR A 46 4.17 14.13 -6.58
CA THR A 46 4.60 14.17 -8.00
C THR A 46 3.43 14.19 -8.97
N LEU A 47 2.30 13.60 -8.60
CA LEU A 47 1.07 13.59 -9.39
C LEU A 47 0.15 14.80 -9.12
N ASN A 48 0.54 15.72 -8.23
CA ASN A 48 -0.29 16.83 -7.76
C ASN A 48 -1.62 16.39 -7.11
N LEU A 49 -1.61 15.22 -6.47
CA LEU A 49 -2.77 14.61 -5.80
C LEU A 49 -2.71 14.70 -4.26
N ALA A 50 -1.59 15.14 -3.68
CA ALA A 50 -1.40 15.14 -2.23
C ALA A 50 -2.45 15.97 -1.47
N ARG A 51 -2.95 17.06 -2.07
CA ARG A 51 -3.98 17.92 -1.47
C ARG A 51 -5.30 17.18 -1.15
N PHE A 52 -5.65 16.17 -1.93
CA PHE A 52 -6.86 15.37 -1.76
C PHE A 52 -6.80 14.44 -0.54
N LEU A 53 -5.63 14.28 0.09
CA LEU A 53 -5.51 13.56 1.36
C LEU A 53 -6.04 14.36 2.56
N THR A 54 -6.19 15.68 2.41
CA THR A 54 -6.48 16.60 3.53
C THR A 54 -7.61 17.58 3.25
N GLU A 55 -7.84 17.93 1.99
CA GLU A 55 -8.90 18.87 1.59
C GLU A 55 -10.24 18.13 1.44
N GLY A 56 -11.32 18.75 1.91
CA GLY A 56 -12.69 18.27 1.69
C GLY A 56 -13.24 18.70 0.32
N VAL A 57 -14.39 18.14 -0.04
CA VAL A 57 -15.14 18.51 -1.26
C VAL A 57 -15.28 20.04 -1.35
N PRO A 58 -15.00 20.67 -2.51
CA PRO A 58 -15.18 22.11 -2.70
C PRO A 58 -16.61 22.51 -2.35
N THR A 59 -16.78 23.54 -1.52
CA THR A 59 -18.10 24.04 -1.15
C THR A 59 -18.69 24.86 -2.29
N LEU A 60 -19.70 24.31 -2.97
CA LEU A 60 -20.48 25.05 -3.96
C LEU A 60 -21.45 26.00 -3.25
N LYS A 61 -21.47 27.27 -3.64
CA LYS A 61 -22.55 28.19 -3.26
C LYS A 61 -23.78 27.88 -4.13
N GLU A 62 -24.96 27.77 -3.52
CA GLU A 62 -26.25 27.42 -4.16
C GLU A 62 -26.61 28.26 -5.41
N ARG A 63 -25.96 29.40 -5.63
CA ARG A 63 -26.22 30.33 -6.74
C ARG A 63 -25.31 30.10 -7.97
N GLU A 64 -24.26 29.29 -7.87
CA GLU A 64 -23.24 29.14 -8.92
C GLU A 64 -23.26 27.76 -9.59
N HIS A 65 -24.41 27.35 -10.14
CA HIS A 65 -24.50 26.17 -11.03
C HIS A 65 -24.22 26.56 -12.50
N ASN A 66 -23.11 27.25 -12.77
CA ASN A 66 -22.67 27.49 -14.15
C ASN A 66 -21.88 26.26 -14.66
N ALA A 67 -21.71 26.15 -15.98
CA ALA A 67 -21.01 25.00 -16.57
C ALA A 67 -19.56 24.86 -16.06
N GLU A 68 -18.92 25.96 -15.71
CA GLU A 68 -17.56 26.00 -15.19
C GLU A 68 -17.45 25.41 -13.77
N SER A 69 -18.39 25.73 -12.88
CA SER A 69 -18.40 25.15 -11.53
C SER A 69 -18.69 23.65 -11.55
N VAL A 70 -19.58 23.21 -12.44
CA VAL A 70 -19.86 21.78 -12.66
C VAL A 70 -18.59 21.07 -13.14
N SER A 71 -17.91 21.64 -14.14
CA SER A 71 -16.65 21.08 -14.65
C SER A 71 -15.55 21.04 -13.58
N ALA A 72 -15.43 22.08 -12.75
CA ALA A 72 -14.45 22.12 -11.67
C ALA A 72 -14.71 21.03 -10.61
N VAL A 73 -15.98 20.77 -10.27
CA VAL A 73 -16.39 19.72 -9.33
C VAL A 73 -16.12 18.33 -9.90
N GLU A 74 -16.43 18.10 -11.17
CA GLU A 74 -16.13 16.83 -11.83
C GLU A 74 -14.62 16.55 -11.87
N ALA A 75 -13.81 17.55 -12.21
CA ALA A 75 -12.36 17.44 -12.20
C ALA A 75 -11.81 17.15 -10.78
N TRP A 76 -12.40 17.76 -9.76
CA TRP A 76 -12.07 17.48 -8.37
C TRP A 76 -12.43 16.04 -7.99
N ASN A 77 -13.66 15.58 -8.27
CA ASN A 77 -14.11 14.22 -7.98
C ASN A 77 -13.25 13.16 -8.67
N HIS A 78 -12.89 13.40 -9.94
CA HIS A 78 -12.01 12.49 -10.66
C HIS A 78 -10.63 12.39 -9.98
N SER A 79 -10.06 13.52 -9.61
CA SER A 79 -8.75 13.57 -8.94
C SER A 79 -8.78 12.95 -7.54
N ASP A 80 -9.85 13.19 -6.79
CA ASP A 80 -10.11 12.59 -5.48
C ASP A 80 -10.20 11.06 -5.58
N PHE A 81 -11.00 10.55 -6.53
CA PHE A 81 -11.11 9.13 -6.81
C PHE A 81 -9.75 8.50 -7.16
N VAL A 82 -8.97 9.15 -8.02
CA VAL A 82 -7.64 8.67 -8.42
C VAL A 82 -6.68 8.65 -7.22
N CYS A 83 -6.68 9.69 -6.39
CA CYS A 83 -5.87 9.75 -5.16
C CYS A 83 -6.21 8.59 -4.22
N GLY A 84 -7.51 8.42 -3.92
CA GLY A 84 -8.00 7.32 -3.09
C GLY A 84 -7.63 5.95 -3.66
N ASN A 85 -7.75 5.77 -4.97
CA ASN A 85 -7.41 4.51 -5.63
C ASN A 85 -5.93 4.14 -5.47
N TYR A 86 -5.00 5.10 -5.54
CA TYR A 86 -3.58 4.83 -5.31
C TYR A 86 -3.30 4.38 -3.88
N VAL A 87 -3.87 5.07 -2.88
CA VAL A 87 -3.70 4.70 -1.48
C VAL A 87 -4.31 3.32 -1.20
N LEU A 88 -5.53 3.08 -1.70
CA LEU A 88 -6.24 1.82 -1.52
C LEU A 88 -5.55 0.65 -2.22
N ASN A 89 -5.08 0.82 -3.46
CA ASN A 89 -4.30 -0.22 -4.14
C ASN A 89 -3.01 -0.54 -3.41
N GLY A 90 -2.42 0.46 -2.77
CA GLY A 90 -1.27 0.27 -1.90
C GLY A 90 -1.59 -0.55 -0.64
N LEU A 91 -2.85 -0.62 -0.20
CA LEU A 91 -3.27 -1.30 1.02
C LEU A 91 -4.10 -2.57 0.79
N VAL A 92 -4.54 -2.82 -0.45
CA VAL A 92 -5.65 -3.74 -0.75
C VAL A 92 -5.44 -5.14 -0.20
N ASP A 93 -4.24 -5.70 -0.31
CA ASP A 93 -3.97 -7.07 0.13
C ASP A 93 -3.82 -7.17 1.65
N ALA A 94 -3.22 -6.16 2.28
CA ALA A 94 -3.19 -6.05 3.73
C ALA A 94 -4.62 -5.92 4.31
N LEU A 95 -5.48 -5.11 3.67
CA LEU A 95 -6.89 -4.97 4.05
C LEU A 95 -7.66 -6.27 3.84
N ARG A 96 -7.53 -6.93 2.69
CA ARG A 96 -8.15 -8.24 2.40
C ARG A 96 -7.78 -9.28 3.44
N PHE A 97 -6.51 -9.32 3.86
CA PHE A 97 -6.08 -10.22 4.92
C PHE A 97 -6.67 -9.83 6.28
N LEU A 98 -6.67 -8.55 6.65
CA LEU A 98 -7.21 -8.12 7.94
C LEU A 98 -8.72 -8.33 8.04
N ASP A 99 -9.47 -8.06 6.98
CA ASP A 99 -10.93 -8.16 6.92
C ASP A 99 -11.46 -9.59 6.82
N PHE A 100 -10.63 -10.55 6.41
CA PHE A 100 -11.02 -11.96 6.38
C PHE A 100 -11.45 -12.43 7.77
N LYS A 101 -12.60 -13.09 7.86
CA LYS A 101 -13.16 -13.70 9.07
C LYS A 101 -13.75 -15.06 8.74
N MET A 102 -13.50 -16.06 9.58
CA MET A 102 -14.17 -17.34 9.43
C MET A 102 -15.63 -17.25 9.87
N LEU A 103 -16.49 -17.95 9.14
CA LEU A 103 -17.92 -18.11 9.37
C LEU A 103 -18.19 -19.52 9.89
N ASP A 104 -19.02 -19.64 10.92
CA ASP A 104 -19.39 -20.95 11.49
C ASP A 104 -20.18 -21.81 10.49
N SER A 105 -20.86 -21.20 9.52
CA SER A 105 -21.66 -21.88 8.50
C SER A 105 -20.84 -22.52 7.37
N LYS A 106 -19.54 -22.23 7.30
CA LYS A 106 -18.64 -22.75 6.26
C LYS A 106 -17.66 -23.77 6.85
N PRO A 107 -17.33 -24.86 6.14
CA PRO A 107 -16.29 -25.78 6.58
C PRO A 107 -14.96 -25.05 6.80
N VAL A 108 -14.32 -25.30 7.94
CA VAL A 108 -13.03 -24.67 8.31
C VAL A 108 -11.97 -24.90 7.24
N ILE A 109 -11.96 -26.07 6.59
CA ILE A 109 -10.98 -26.41 5.55
C ILE A 109 -11.07 -25.48 4.32
N CYS A 110 -12.28 -25.18 3.84
CA CYS A 110 -12.48 -24.28 2.70
C CYS A 110 -11.99 -22.87 3.04
N GLN A 111 -12.28 -22.41 4.26
CA GLN A 111 -11.90 -21.08 4.73
C GLN A 111 -10.38 -20.97 4.96
N VAL A 112 -9.74 -22.05 5.43
CA VAL A 112 -8.27 -22.12 5.53
C VAL A 112 -7.63 -22.07 4.14
N GLN A 113 -8.23 -22.68 3.12
CA GLN A 113 -7.73 -22.59 1.74
C GLN A 113 -7.85 -21.17 1.17
N GLU A 114 -8.98 -20.49 1.41
CA GLU A 114 -9.15 -19.06 1.06
C GLU A 114 -8.07 -18.19 1.74
N LEU A 115 -7.83 -18.39 3.04
CA LEU A 115 -6.81 -17.65 3.78
C LEU A 115 -5.39 -17.96 3.29
N LYS A 116 -5.11 -19.21 2.90
CA LYS A 116 -3.82 -19.60 2.29
C LYS A 116 -3.60 -18.91 0.96
N LEU A 117 -4.64 -18.78 0.13
CA LEU A 117 -4.57 -18.06 -1.13
C LEU A 117 -4.25 -16.58 -0.91
N ILE A 118 -4.99 -15.91 0.00
CA ILE A 118 -4.72 -14.51 0.38
C ILE A 118 -3.27 -14.34 0.85
N ARG A 119 -2.77 -15.26 1.67
CA ARG A 119 -1.36 -15.23 2.13
C ARG A 119 -0.37 -15.43 0.99
N HIS A 120 -0.66 -16.35 0.07
CA HIS A 120 0.20 -16.62 -1.07
C HIS A 120 0.29 -15.38 -1.98
N ASP A 121 -0.82 -14.72 -2.26
CA ASP A 121 -0.85 -13.49 -3.05
C ASP A 121 -0.04 -12.38 -2.38
N ILE A 122 -0.18 -12.24 -1.05
CA ILE A 122 0.62 -11.29 -0.25
C ILE A 122 2.12 -11.59 -0.38
N HIS A 123 2.51 -12.86 -0.25
CA HIS A 123 3.91 -13.26 -0.33
C HIS A 123 4.48 -13.13 -1.76
N ALA A 124 3.68 -13.45 -2.78
CA ALA A 124 4.07 -13.34 -4.19
C ALA A 124 4.36 -11.88 -4.59
N GLU A 125 3.71 -10.92 -3.94
CA GLU A 125 3.92 -9.49 -4.12
C GLU A 125 5.04 -8.92 -3.22
N GLY A 126 5.85 -9.79 -2.59
CA GLY A 126 7.02 -9.39 -1.81
C GLY A 126 6.70 -8.94 -0.38
N MET A 127 5.50 -9.22 0.12
CA MET A 127 5.12 -8.86 1.48
C MET A 127 5.43 -9.96 2.49
N THR A 128 6.30 -9.67 3.45
CA THR A 128 6.63 -10.57 4.56
C THR A 128 6.14 -9.97 5.87
N VAL A 129 5.17 -10.62 6.51
CA VAL A 129 4.66 -10.24 7.83
C VAL A 129 5.33 -11.10 8.91
N SER A 130 5.61 -10.55 10.08
CA SER A 130 6.25 -11.34 11.16
C SER A 130 5.40 -12.54 11.58
N GLU A 131 6.02 -13.67 11.93
CA GLU A 131 5.30 -14.88 12.35
C GLU A 131 4.39 -14.61 13.56
N SER A 132 4.84 -13.79 14.51
CA SER A 132 4.04 -13.40 15.68
C SER A 132 2.77 -12.65 15.28
N PHE A 133 2.85 -11.70 14.36
CA PHE A 133 1.70 -10.99 13.84
C PHE A 133 0.77 -11.92 13.05
N GLN A 134 1.34 -12.81 12.23
CA GLN A 134 0.55 -13.80 11.49
C GLN A 134 -0.24 -14.70 12.44
N MET A 135 0.39 -15.21 13.49
CA MET A 135 -0.27 -16.06 14.49
C MET A 135 -1.38 -15.32 15.23
N ALA A 136 -1.12 -14.07 15.67
CA ALA A 136 -2.13 -13.24 16.31
C ALA A 136 -3.32 -12.98 15.37
N ALA A 137 -3.06 -12.63 14.10
CA ALA A 137 -4.09 -12.39 13.11
C ALA A 137 -4.91 -13.65 12.80
N ILE A 138 -4.28 -14.83 12.72
CA ILE A 138 -4.96 -16.12 12.51
C ILE A 138 -5.84 -16.47 13.71
N ILE A 139 -5.37 -16.23 14.94
CA ILE A 139 -6.17 -16.47 16.16
C ILE A 139 -7.44 -15.62 16.13
N GLU A 140 -7.35 -14.34 15.77
CA GLU A 140 -8.54 -13.47 15.66
C GLU A 140 -9.53 -13.94 14.59
N LYS A 141 -9.04 -14.60 13.53
CA LYS A 141 -9.83 -15.09 12.40
C LYS A 141 -10.60 -16.36 12.69
N LEU A 142 -10.28 -17.08 13.77
CA LEU A 142 -10.95 -18.34 14.11
C LEU A 142 -12.46 -18.14 14.28
N PRO A 143 -13.27 -19.17 13.97
CA PRO A 143 -14.73 -19.05 13.98
C PRO A 143 -15.27 -18.53 15.32
N PRO A 144 -16.40 -17.80 15.32
CA PRO A 144 -17.03 -17.32 16.55
C PRO A 144 -17.27 -18.44 17.58
N ALA A 145 -17.67 -19.64 17.13
CA ALA A 145 -17.85 -20.80 18.00
C ALA A 145 -16.58 -21.22 18.78
N TRP A 146 -15.39 -20.78 18.35
CA TRP A 146 -14.09 -21.14 18.94
C TRP A 146 -13.59 -20.09 19.94
N LYS A 147 -14.48 -19.28 20.52
CA LYS A 147 -14.13 -18.17 21.41
C LYS A 147 -13.28 -18.58 22.63
N GLU A 148 -13.63 -19.68 23.29
CA GLU A 148 -12.89 -20.17 24.47
C GLU A 148 -11.48 -20.63 24.09
N PHE A 149 -11.36 -21.35 22.97
CA PHE A 149 -10.07 -21.78 22.43
C PHE A 149 -9.18 -20.60 22.03
N LYS A 150 -9.77 -19.56 21.41
CA LYS A 150 -9.06 -18.29 21.14
C LYS A 150 -8.48 -17.67 22.41
N ASN A 151 -9.26 -17.62 23.49
CA ASN A 151 -8.79 -17.06 24.76
C ASN A 151 -7.62 -17.88 25.32
N TYR A 152 -7.71 -19.22 25.29
CA TYR A 152 -6.61 -20.09 25.71
C TYR A 152 -5.31 -19.79 24.94
N LEU A 153 -5.37 -19.61 23.62
CA LEU A 153 -4.20 -19.31 22.79
C LEU A 153 -3.61 -17.92 23.05
N LYS A 154 -4.39 -16.95 23.52
CA LYS A 154 -3.91 -15.59 23.84
C LYS A 154 -3.17 -15.50 25.18
N HIS A 155 -3.39 -16.46 26.06
CA HIS A 155 -2.84 -16.48 27.42
C HIS A 155 -1.65 -17.45 27.58
N LYS A 156 -1.17 -18.00 26.47
CA LYS A 156 -0.01 -18.90 26.41
C LYS A 156 1.17 -18.18 25.77
#